data_AF-A0A6P6VAZ7-F1
#
_entry.id   AF-A0A6P6VAZ7-F1
#
_cell.length_a   1.000
_cell.length_b   1.000
_cell.length_c   1.000
_cell.angle_alpha   90.00
_cell.angle_beta   90.00
_cell.angle_gamma   90.00
#
_symmetry.space_group_name_H-M   'P 1'
#
loop_
_entity.id
_entity.type
_entity.pdbx_description
1 polymer ?
#
loop_
_entity_poly.entity_id
_entity_poly.type
_entity_poly.pdbx_seq_one_letter_code
_entity_poly.pdbx_strand_id
1 'polypeptide(L)'
;MPNEDLELLLYQNLRRNRYLVFMDDMWNIEAWNELQNPFPDDRNGSRILITSRLHHVVSQFTEEGDLLNLRPLSENESWELLKRKVFTEEGYPEALVEVGKEIARNCQGLPLSVVAISGLLKTTNMICNMWKAISESLNSLIVNDPQTRCLDILELSVEICQLFLQILSD
;
A
#
# COMPACT_ATOMS: atom_id res chain seq x y z
N MET A 1 -30.34 0.10 20.79
CA MET A 1 -29.55 -0.44 21.91
C MET A 1 -28.56 0.64 22.31
N PRO A 2 -28.54 1.08 23.58
CA PRO A 2 -27.47 1.93 24.08
C PRO A 2 -26.10 1.26 23.91
N ASN A 3 -25.04 2.06 23.81
CA ASN A 3 -23.68 1.60 23.48
C ASN A 3 -23.14 0.57 24.51
N GLU A 4 -23.51 0.75 25.79
CA GLU A 4 -23.17 -0.15 26.90
C GLU A 4 -23.67 -1.59 26.69
N ASP A 5 -24.81 -1.77 26.00
CA ASP A 5 -25.34 -3.10 25.70
C ASP A 5 -24.48 -3.83 24.65
N LEU A 6 -23.90 -3.09 23.70
CA LEU A 6 -23.09 -3.66 22.63
C LEU A 6 -21.70 -4.06 23.13
N GLU A 7 -21.07 -3.23 23.97
CA GLU A 7 -19.80 -3.56 24.62
C GLU A 7 -19.93 -4.81 25.48
N LEU A 8 -20.98 -4.89 26.31
CA LEU A 8 -21.24 -6.05 27.14
C LEU A 8 -21.48 -7.30 26.31
N LEU A 9 -22.27 -7.19 25.25
CA LEU A 9 -22.55 -8.30 24.35
C LEU A 9 -21.27 -8.79 23.68
N LEU A 10 -20.44 -7.88 23.17
CA LEU A 10 -19.17 -8.24 22.53
C LEU A 10 -18.23 -8.93 23.53
N TYR A 11 -18.07 -8.36 24.73
CA TYR A 11 -17.27 -8.95 25.80
C TYR A 11 -17.74 -10.38 26.12
N GLN A 12 -19.04 -10.58 26.31
CA GLN A 12 -19.59 -11.90 26.63
C GLN A 12 -19.35 -12.93 25.52
N ASN A 13 -19.40 -12.50 24.26
CA ASN A 13 -19.13 -13.37 23.11
C ASN A 13 -17.63 -13.71 22.96
N LEU A 14 -16.73 -12.78 23.31
CA LEU A 14 -15.29 -12.98 23.18
C LEU A 14 -14.69 -13.72 24.39
N ARG A 15 -15.28 -13.56 25.57
CA ARG A 15 -14.77 -14.18 26.80
C ARG A 15 -14.68 -15.70 26.67
N ARG A 16 -13.53 -16.25 27.04
CA ARG A 16 -13.11 -17.66 26.95
C ARG A 16 -13.00 -18.20 25.52
N ASN A 17 -13.32 -17.41 24.51
CA ASN A 17 -13.13 -17.77 23.11
C ASN A 17 -11.82 -17.18 22.59
N ARG A 18 -11.16 -17.91 21.70
CA ARG A 18 -9.96 -17.41 21.02
C ARG A 18 -10.40 -16.58 19.81
N TYR A 19 -9.89 -15.36 19.69
CA TYR A 19 -10.25 -14.44 18.60
C TYR A 19 -9.04 -13.79 17.94
N LEU A 20 -9.22 -13.36 16.69
CA LEU A 20 -8.32 -12.49 15.97
C LEU A 20 -9.14 -11.33 15.40
N VAL A 21 -8.81 -10.10 15.81
CA VAL A 21 -9.48 -8.88 15.37
C VAL A 21 -8.49 -8.04 14.58
N PHE A 22 -8.94 -7.49 13.46
CA PHE A 22 -8.16 -6.56 12.64
C PHE A 22 -8.81 -5.19 12.67
N MET A 23 -8.08 -4.18 13.14
CA MET A 23 -8.51 -2.78 13.14
C MET A 23 -7.65 -2.03 12.13
N ASP A 24 -8.24 -1.75 10.98
CA ASP A 24 -7.54 -1.13 9.86
C ASP A 24 -7.61 0.40 9.93
N ASP A 25 -6.52 1.06 9.53
CA ASP A 25 -6.39 2.52 9.36
C ASP A 25 -6.85 3.34 10.58
N MET A 26 -6.21 3.15 11.73
CA MET A 26 -6.48 3.94 12.93
C MET A 26 -5.84 5.33 12.87
N TRP A 27 -6.65 6.38 13.04
CA TRP A 27 -6.20 7.79 12.92
C TRP A 27 -5.90 8.46 14.25
N ASN A 28 -6.47 7.99 15.36
CA ASN A 28 -6.33 8.63 16.66
C ASN A 28 -6.39 7.60 17.80
N ILE A 29 -5.96 8.02 18.99
CA ILE A 29 -5.91 7.14 20.16
C ILE A 29 -7.28 7.00 20.83
N GLU A 30 -8.12 8.03 20.70
CA GLU A 30 -9.47 8.06 21.29
C GLU A 30 -10.30 6.87 20.80
N ALA A 31 -10.21 6.53 19.52
CA ALA A 31 -10.88 5.37 18.94
C ALA A 31 -10.45 4.04 19.61
N TRP A 32 -9.18 3.88 19.97
CA TRP A 32 -8.73 2.70 20.73
C TRP A 32 -9.26 2.73 22.16
N ASN A 33 -9.20 3.89 22.81
CA ASN A 33 -9.66 4.06 24.19
C ASN A 33 -11.14 3.72 24.37
N GLU A 34 -11.97 4.02 23.37
CA GLU A 34 -13.40 3.68 23.35
C GLU A 34 -13.64 2.20 23.05
N LEU A 35 -12.83 1.59 22.18
CA LEU A 35 -13.06 0.22 21.69
C LEU A 35 -12.39 -0.88 22.50
N GLN A 36 -11.39 -0.59 23.33
CA GLN A 36 -10.58 -1.64 23.97
C GLN A 36 -11.33 -2.46 25.05
N ASN A 37 -12.28 -1.85 25.75
CA ASN A 37 -12.98 -2.44 26.89
C ASN A 37 -13.60 -3.82 26.64
N PRO A 38 -14.31 -4.07 25.52
CA PRO A 38 -14.92 -5.37 25.25
C PRO A 38 -13.95 -6.51 24.90
N PHE A 39 -12.64 -6.30 24.84
CA PHE A 39 -11.67 -7.32 24.43
C PHE A 39 -10.93 -7.96 25.63
N PRO A 40 -11.36 -9.14 26.14
CA PRO A 40 -10.71 -9.81 27.27
C PRO A 40 -9.40 -10.51 26.90
N ASP A 41 -8.33 -10.27 27.66
CA ASP A 41 -7.14 -11.14 27.64
C ASP A 41 -7.31 -12.35 28.58
N ASP A 42 -7.95 -13.40 28.06
CA ASP A 42 -8.08 -14.69 28.73
C ASP A 42 -6.82 -15.57 28.58
N ARG A 43 -5.71 -15.04 28.05
CA ARG A 43 -4.43 -15.74 27.82
C ARG A 43 -4.56 -17.03 26.99
N ASN A 44 -5.55 -17.07 26.09
CA ASN A 44 -5.85 -18.22 25.22
C ASN A 44 -5.31 -18.07 23.78
N GLY A 45 -4.41 -17.09 23.57
CA GLY A 45 -3.84 -16.80 22.26
C GLY A 45 -4.69 -15.90 21.38
N SER A 46 -5.64 -15.15 21.96
CA SER A 46 -6.33 -14.05 21.27
C SER A 46 -5.38 -12.93 20.87
N ARG A 47 -5.65 -12.27 19.74
CA ARG A 47 -4.82 -11.19 19.19
C ARG A 47 -5.68 -10.09 18.57
N ILE A 48 -5.19 -8.88 18.66
CA ILE A 48 -5.71 -7.71 17.94
C ILE A 48 -4.55 -7.19 17.10
N LEU A 49 -4.76 -7.09 15.79
CA LEU A 49 -3.80 -6.52 14.87
C LEU A 49 -4.34 -5.17 14.41
N ILE A 50 -3.55 -4.13 14.63
CA ILE A 50 -3.92 -2.75 14.32
C ILE A 50 -2.97 -2.23 13.24
N THR A 51 -3.52 -1.61 12.20
CA THR A 51 -2.72 -0.86 11.23
C THR A 51 -2.98 0.63 11.40
N SER A 52 -1.94 1.43 11.25
CA SER A 52 -2.04 2.87 11.26
C SER A 52 -0.93 3.45 10.40
N ARG A 53 -1.19 4.60 9.81
CA ARG A 53 -0.17 5.44 9.15
C ARG A 53 0.59 6.32 10.14
N LEU A 54 0.12 6.39 11.39
CA LEU A 54 0.62 7.28 12.41
C LEU A 54 1.28 6.48 13.53
N HIS A 55 2.60 6.38 13.49
CA HIS A 55 3.38 5.68 14.52
C HIS A 55 3.00 6.09 15.95
N HIS A 56 2.83 7.40 16.17
CA HIS A 56 2.50 7.95 17.48
C HIS A 56 1.12 7.49 18.00
N VAL A 57 0.20 7.05 17.15
CA VAL A 57 -1.09 6.52 17.58
C VAL A 57 -0.88 5.15 18.22
N VAL A 58 -0.23 4.23 17.51
CA VAL A 58 -0.05 2.84 17.97
C VAL A 58 0.98 2.69 19.09
N SER A 59 2.02 3.54 19.12
CA SER A 59 3.08 3.46 20.12
C SER A 59 2.65 3.88 21.53
N GLN A 60 1.44 4.44 21.69
CA GLN A 60 0.92 4.84 23.00
C GLN A 60 0.29 3.68 23.78
N PHE A 61 -0.11 2.60 23.10
CA PHE A 61 -0.79 1.45 23.71
C PHE A 61 -0.24 0.09 23.28
N THR A 62 0.80 0.07 22.44
CA THR A 62 1.48 -1.15 21.98
C THR A 62 2.92 -1.13 22.49
N GLU A 63 3.40 -2.27 22.99
CA GLU A 63 4.80 -2.42 23.37
C GLU A 63 5.72 -2.35 22.14
N GLU A 64 6.93 -1.79 22.31
CA GLU A 64 7.90 -1.64 21.20
C GLU A 64 8.21 -2.97 20.49
N GLY A 65 8.25 -4.08 21.23
CA GLY A 65 8.50 -5.42 20.67
C GLY A 65 7.38 -5.94 19.77
N ASP A 66 6.17 -5.39 19.90
CA ASP A 66 4.98 -5.78 19.13
C ASP A 66 4.67 -4.78 17.99
N LEU A 67 5.39 -3.66 17.91
CA LEU A 67 5.28 -2.70 16.82
C LEU A 67 5.99 -3.20 15.56
N LEU A 68 5.25 -3.27 14.45
CA LEU A 68 5.81 -3.60 13.13
C LEU A 68 5.84 -2.37 12.23
N ASN A 69 7.01 -1.76 12.10
CA ASN A 69 7.24 -0.70 11.13
C ASN A 69 7.48 -1.29 9.73
N LEU A 70 6.52 -1.08 8.82
CA LEU A 70 6.67 -1.50 7.43
C LEU A 70 7.73 -0.65 6.72
N ARG A 71 8.75 -1.29 6.17
CA ARG A 71 9.76 -0.63 5.35
C ARG A 71 9.30 -0.50 3.88
N PRO A 72 9.83 0.49 3.13
CA PRO A 72 9.75 0.47 1.68
C PRO A 72 10.39 -0.80 1.08
N LEU A 73 9.95 -1.16 -0.11
CA LEU A 73 10.59 -2.18 -0.93
C LEU A 73 11.98 -1.71 -1.33
N SER A 74 12.93 -2.64 -1.39
CA SER A 74 14.23 -2.42 -2.04
C SER A 74 14.06 -2.19 -3.55
N GLU A 75 15.11 -1.71 -4.22
CA GLU A 75 15.10 -1.58 -5.69
C GLU A 75 14.80 -2.92 -6.38
N ASN A 76 15.41 -4.00 -5.88
CA ASN A 76 15.19 -5.34 -6.41
C ASN A 76 13.75 -5.81 -6.19
N GLU A 77 13.19 -5.64 -4.98
CA GLU A 77 11.79 -6.01 -4.71
C GLU A 77 10.81 -5.18 -5.55
N SER A 78 11.08 -3.89 -5.72
CA SER A 78 10.29 -3.00 -6.59
C SER A 78 10.32 -3.46 -8.04
N TRP A 79 11.51 -3.83 -8.55
CA TRP A 79 11.66 -4.38 -9.89
C TRP A 79 10.96 -5.72 -10.05
N GLU A 80 11.09 -6.64 -9.09
CA GLU A 80 10.38 -7.92 -9.11
C GLU A 80 8.86 -7.73 -9.11
N LEU A 81 8.35 -6.80 -8.29
CA LEU A 81 6.94 -6.47 -8.27
C LEU A 81 6.49 -5.88 -9.61
N LEU A 82 7.25 -4.94 -10.18
CA LEU A 82 6.95 -4.34 -11.47
C LEU A 82 6.91 -5.40 -12.58
N LYS A 83 7.92 -6.27 -12.64
CA LYS A 83 7.98 -7.37 -13.60
C LYS A 83 6.75 -8.25 -13.52
N ARG A 84 6.39 -8.71 -12.31
CA ARG A 84 5.22 -9.58 -12.07
C ARG A 84 3.91 -8.89 -12.46
N LYS A 85 3.85 -7.57 -12.32
CA LYS A 85 2.66 -6.80 -12.65
C LYS A 85 2.55 -6.56 -14.14
N VAL A 86 3.64 -6.29 -14.85
CA VAL A 86 3.66 -5.88 -16.26
C VAL A 86 3.74 -7.08 -17.21
N PHE A 87 4.61 -8.05 -16.95
CA PHE A 87 4.90 -9.17 -17.85
C PHE A 87 4.11 -10.43 -17.47
N THR A 88 3.81 -11.26 -18.45
CA THR A 88 3.19 -12.58 -18.27
C THR A 88 4.27 -13.66 -18.09
N GLU A 89 3.88 -14.91 -17.82
CA GLU A 89 4.81 -16.04 -17.65
C GLU A 89 5.60 -16.39 -18.92
N GLU A 90 5.23 -15.82 -20.08
CA GLU A 90 5.88 -16.05 -21.38
C GLU A 90 7.23 -15.31 -21.54
N GLY A 91 7.68 -14.60 -20.51
CA GLY A 91 8.95 -13.86 -20.48
C GLY A 91 8.78 -12.36 -20.68
N TYR A 92 9.91 -11.64 -20.81
CA TYR A 92 9.92 -10.20 -21.03
C TYR A 92 11.03 -9.77 -22.01
N PRO A 93 10.82 -8.71 -22.82
CA PRO A 93 11.84 -8.21 -23.73
C PRO A 93 13.05 -7.66 -22.96
N GLU A 94 14.26 -8.17 -23.23
CA GLU A 94 15.50 -7.71 -22.58
C GLU A 94 15.72 -6.19 -22.76
N ALA A 95 15.29 -5.64 -23.89
CA ALA A 95 15.39 -4.20 -24.19
C ALA A 95 14.60 -3.30 -23.21
N LEU A 96 13.62 -3.85 -22.47
CA LEU A 96 12.83 -3.10 -21.49
C LEU A 96 13.37 -3.21 -20.06
N VAL A 97 14.37 -4.05 -19.82
CA VAL A 97 14.85 -4.36 -18.47
C VAL A 97 15.46 -3.15 -17.79
N GLU A 98 16.38 -2.47 -18.46
CA GLU A 98 17.12 -1.37 -17.84
C GLU A 98 16.21 -0.16 -17.58
N VAL A 99 15.35 0.21 -18.54
CA VAL A 99 14.34 1.27 -18.34
C VAL A 99 13.29 0.85 -17.30
N GLY A 100 12.90 -0.42 -17.24
CA GLY A 100 11.99 -0.95 -16.24
C GLY A 100 12.55 -0.88 -14.81
N LYS A 101 13.83 -1.20 -14.63
CA LYS A 101 14.53 -1.02 -13.34
C LYS A 101 14.61 0.44 -12.94
N GLU A 102 14.88 1.34 -13.89
CA GLU A 102 14.90 2.79 -13.63
C GLU A 102 13.54 3.28 -13.15
N ILE A 103 12.46 2.91 -13.85
CA ILE A 103 11.09 3.23 -13.44
C ILE A 103 10.76 2.66 -12.05
N ALA A 104 11.12 1.41 -11.78
CA ALA A 104 10.91 0.79 -10.47
C ALA A 104 11.67 1.52 -9.35
N ARG A 105 12.92 1.96 -9.62
CA ARG A 105 13.69 2.81 -8.70
C ARG A 105 12.98 4.15 -8.45
N ASN A 106 12.40 4.73 -9.49
CA ASN A 106 11.66 5.99 -9.39
C ASN A 106 10.36 5.90 -8.57
N CYS A 107 9.85 4.68 -8.32
CA CYS A 107 8.76 4.45 -7.36
C CYS A 107 9.20 4.47 -5.88
N GLN A 108 10.51 4.60 -5.60
CA GLN A 108 11.08 4.75 -4.25
C GLN A 108 10.63 3.68 -3.25
N GLY A 109 10.39 2.46 -3.72
CA GLY A 109 10.02 1.34 -2.86
C GLY A 109 8.56 1.33 -2.40
N LEU A 110 7.71 2.26 -2.85
CA LEU A 110 6.30 2.25 -2.50
C LEU A 110 5.54 1.23 -3.36
N PRO A 111 4.95 0.18 -2.76
CA PRO A 111 4.25 -0.86 -3.54
C PRO A 111 3.11 -0.28 -4.38
N LEU A 112 2.38 0.71 -3.85
CA LEU A 112 1.26 1.34 -4.56
C LEU A 112 1.73 2.09 -5.81
N SER A 113 2.83 2.82 -5.74
CA SER A 113 3.44 3.50 -6.89
C SER A 113 3.89 2.53 -7.96
N VAL A 114 4.51 1.41 -7.58
CA VAL A 114 4.90 0.34 -8.52
C VAL A 114 3.68 -0.26 -9.22
N VAL A 115 2.59 -0.49 -8.49
CA VAL A 115 1.35 -1.01 -9.08
C VAL A 115 0.69 0.00 -10.02
N ALA A 116 0.60 1.26 -9.62
CA ALA A 116 0.05 2.32 -10.46
C ALA A 116 0.82 2.46 -11.78
N ILE A 117 2.15 2.54 -11.71
CA ILE A 117 2.97 2.66 -12.91
C ILE A 117 2.92 1.40 -13.77
N SER A 118 2.79 0.22 -13.17
CA SER A 118 2.62 -1.02 -13.94
C SER A 118 1.33 -1.02 -14.77
N GLY A 119 0.26 -0.41 -14.26
CA GLY A 119 -0.99 -0.22 -14.99
C GLY A 119 -0.78 0.67 -16.20
N LEU A 120 -0.06 1.78 -16.03
CA LEU A 120 0.31 2.66 -17.13
C LEU A 120 1.21 1.95 -18.16
N LEU A 121 2.25 1.22 -17.74
CA LEU A 121 3.15 0.56 -18.68
C LEU A 121 2.45 -0.47 -19.58
N LYS A 122 1.36 -1.07 -19.11
CA LYS A 122 0.55 -1.98 -19.93
C LYS A 122 -0.15 -1.30 -21.11
N THR A 123 -0.45 -0.01 -21.03
CA THR A 123 -1.10 0.73 -22.13
C THR A 123 -0.11 1.04 -23.27
N THR A 124 1.19 0.90 -23.02
CA THR A 124 2.25 1.28 -23.98
C THR A 124 2.53 0.23 -25.07
N ASN A 125 1.83 -0.91 -25.07
CA ASN A 125 2.11 -2.03 -25.98
C ASN A 125 3.59 -2.48 -25.97
N MET A 126 4.28 -2.35 -24.83
CA MET A 126 5.70 -2.70 -24.67
C MET A 126 6.67 -1.90 -25.56
N ILE A 127 6.28 -0.69 -25.98
CA ILE A 127 7.13 0.18 -26.82
C ILE A 127 8.20 0.86 -25.94
N CYS A 128 9.48 0.55 -26.19
CA CYS A 128 10.62 1.05 -25.41
C CYS A 128 10.68 2.59 -25.30
N ASN A 129 10.41 3.32 -26.38
CA ASN A 129 10.43 4.79 -26.36
C ASN A 129 9.37 5.38 -25.42
N MET A 130 8.23 4.71 -25.28
CA MET A 130 7.18 5.16 -24.35
C MET A 130 7.58 4.93 -22.90
N TRP A 131 8.28 3.82 -22.61
CA TRP A 131 8.83 3.57 -21.27
C TRP A 131 9.89 4.61 -20.91
N LYS A 132 10.75 4.99 -21.86
CA LYS A 132 11.74 6.06 -21.64
C LYS A 132 11.05 7.40 -21.34
N ALA A 133 10.04 7.76 -22.12
CA ALA A 133 9.26 8.97 -21.87
C ALA A 133 8.60 8.97 -20.47
N ILE A 134 8.03 7.84 -20.06
CA ILE A 134 7.47 7.67 -18.70
C ILE A 134 8.56 7.81 -17.64
N SER A 135 9.74 7.20 -17.85
CA SER A 135 10.87 7.32 -16.92
C SER A 135 11.32 8.78 -16.77
N GLU A 136 11.42 9.52 -17.88
CA GLU A 136 11.75 10.95 -17.91
C GLU A 136 10.71 11.79 -17.16
N SER A 137 9.41 11.54 -17.39
CA SER A 137 8.33 12.20 -16.65
C SER A 137 8.43 11.94 -15.14
N LEU A 138 8.68 10.70 -14.72
CA LEU A 138 8.88 10.35 -13.31
C LEU A 138 10.12 11.01 -12.71
N ASN A 139 11.22 11.12 -13.46
CA ASN A 139 12.42 11.81 -13.03
C ASN A 139 12.19 13.32 -12.84
N SER A 140 11.27 13.91 -13.63
CA SER A 140 10.91 15.33 -13.51
C SER A 140 10.05 15.67 -12.28
N LEU A 141 9.43 14.66 -11.65
CA LEU A 141 8.73 14.81 -10.37
C LEU A 141 9.76 14.96 -9.23
N ILE A 142 10.23 16.18 -9.02
CA ILE A 142 11.16 16.53 -7.93
C ILE A 142 10.36 16.62 -6.62
N VAL A 143 10.08 15.46 -6.00
CA VAL A 143 9.48 15.42 -4.68
C VAL A 143 10.19 14.38 -3.81
N ASN A 144 10.68 14.84 -2.65
CA ASN A 144 11.37 14.05 -1.64
C ASN A 144 10.40 13.42 -0.62
N ASP A 145 9.14 13.86 -0.59
CA ASP A 145 8.12 13.26 0.27
C ASP A 145 7.50 12.03 -0.40
N PRO A 146 7.54 10.83 0.24
CA PRO A 146 6.98 9.62 -0.33
C PRO A 146 5.47 9.67 -0.60
N GLN A 147 4.69 10.37 0.22
CA GLN A 147 3.22 10.43 0.06
C GLN A 147 2.86 11.27 -1.15
N THR A 148 3.43 12.47 -1.27
CA THR A 148 3.25 13.33 -2.43
C THR A 148 3.73 12.64 -3.70
N ARG A 149 4.89 11.98 -3.67
CA ARG A 149 5.38 11.23 -4.84
C ARG A 149 4.43 10.08 -5.25
N CYS A 150 3.80 9.41 -4.29
CA CYS A 150 2.79 8.41 -4.60
C CYS A 150 1.56 9.01 -5.28
N LEU A 151 1.10 10.18 -4.81
CA LEU A 151 -0.01 10.90 -5.41
C LEU A 151 0.32 11.37 -6.83
N ASP A 152 1.52 11.91 -7.06
CA ASP A 152 1.96 12.34 -8.38
C ASP A 152 2.03 11.17 -9.37
N ILE A 153 2.53 10.01 -8.93
CA ILE A 153 2.55 8.79 -9.75
C ILE A 153 1.14 8.32 -10.07
N LEU A 154 0.22 8.41 -9.11
CA LEU A 154 -1.18 8.08 -9.33
C LEU A 154 -1.82 9.04 -10.33
N GLU A 155 -1.59 10.35 -10.19
CA GLU A 155 -2.08 11.39 -11.10
C GLU A 155 -1.56 11.16 -12.52
N LEU A 156 -0.24 11.01 -12.70
CA LEU A 156 0.36 10.68 -14.00
C LEU A 156 -0.24 9.40 -14.60
N SER A 157 -0.45 8.36 -13.78
CA SER A 157 -1.04 7.12 -14.27
C SER A 157 -2.47 7.31 -14.77
N VAL A 158 -3.27 8.15 -14.10
CA VAL A 158 -4.65 8.46 -14.47
C VAL A 158 -4.69 9.32 -15.73
N GLU A 159 -3.93 10.41 -15.78
CA GLU A 159 -3.87 11.34 -16.91
C GLU A 159 -3.51 10.62 -18.21
N ILE A 160 -2.42 9.83 -18.18
CA ILE A 160 -1.93 9.16 -19.38
C ILE A 160 -2.91 8.05 -19.80
N CYS A 161 -3.45 7.27 -18.87
CA CYS A 161 -4.48 6.28 -19.20
C CYS A 161 -5.71 6.93 -19.84
N GLN A 162 -6.12 8.11 -19.37
CA GLN A 162 -7.27 8.84 -19.91
C GLN A 162 -7.01 9.37 -21.33
N LEU A 163 -5.81 9.89 -21.62
CA LEU A 163 -5.42 10.24 -23.00
C LEU A 163 -5.48 9.04 -23.95
N PHE A 164 -5.01 7.87 -23.52
CA PHE A 164 -5.06 6.66 -24.35
C PHE A 164 -6.50 6.21 -24.65
N LEU A 165 -7.42 6.34 -23.69
CA LEU A 165 -8.82 6.02 -23.93
C LEU A 165 -9.49 6.99 -24.92
N GLN A 166 -9.12 8.28 -24.90
CA GLN A 166 -9.63 9.27 -25.86
C GLN A 166 -9.14 8.99 -27.29
N ILE A 167 -7.85 8.66 -27.45
CA ILE A 167 -7.26 8.35 -28.76
C ILE A 167 -7.86 7.06 -29.39
N LEU A 168 -8.32 6.12 -28.56
CA LEU A 168 -8.94 4.87 -29.03
C LEU A 168 -10.46 5.00 -29.28
N SER A 169 -11.08 6.10 -28.86
CA SER A 169 -12.51 6.39 -29.08
C SER A 169 -12.82 7.26 -30.30
N ASP A 170 -11.79 7.79 -30.96
CA ASP A 170 -11.85 8.56 -32.21
C ASP A 170 -11.42 7.71 -33.43
#